data_AF-A0AAD0HS28-F1
#
_entry.id   AF-A0AAD0HS28-F1
#
_cell.length_a   1.000
_cell.length_b   1.000
_cell.length_c   1.000
_cell.angle_alpha   90.00
_cell.angle_beta   90.00
_cell.angle_gamma   90.00
#
_symmetry.space_group_name_H-M   'P 1'
#
loop_
_entity.id
_entity.type
_entity.pdbx_description
1 polymer ?
#
loop_
_entity_poly.entity_id
_entity_poly.type
_entity_poly.pdbx_seq_one_letter_code
_entity_poly.pdbx_strand_id
1 'polypeptide(L)'
;MKKLLSILGAVGLTATGASVAVSCSNTTDPGDKEVATTGVQALLDAAVKDKEFESDAKAIDALKAVKLTTGLVLDGEPTVKADTAKEATEKTFIVKVKADKGYKLADKSVTSFEVKAIIKESETVTPGEKTELNSTLIQTSAVEVADLSSTTLEADILTALSAANASANLKTAELKVTIAGEEGSKTYTLEPKDENSSYSGSLLLTVTEIVKKTELNSTLIQTSAVEVADLSSTTLEADILTALSAANASANLKTAELKVTIAGEEGSKTYTLEPKDENSSYSGSLLLTVTETVEQQGNE
;
A
#
# COMPACT_ATOMS: atom_id res chain seq x y z
N MET A 1 4.74 -39.57 10.51
CA MET A 1 4.74 -40.42 11.72
C MET A 1 4.97 -39.54 12.94
N LYS A 2 3.99 -39.51 13.85
CA LYS A 2 4.02 -38.80 15.13
C LYS A 2 5.13 -39.39 16.01
N LYS A 3 6.02 -38.57 16.55
CA LYS A 3 6.82 -38.94 17.73
C LYS A 3 6.75 -37.80 18.75
N LEU A 4 5.74 -37.93 19.60
CA LEU A 4 5.68 -37.31 20.92
C LEU A 4 6.88 -37.85 21.73
N LEU A 5 7.84 -36.99 22.07
CA LEU A 5 8.79 -37.30 23.13
C LEU A 5 8.35 -36.59 24.41
N SER A 6 7.71 -37.40 25.25
CA SER A 6 7.59 -37.34 26.70
C SER A 6 8.50 -36.32 27.42
N ILE A 7 7.91 -35.21 27.88
CA ILE A 7 8.42 -34.44 29.02
C ILE A 7 7.62 -34.90 30.25
N LEU A 8 8.13 -35.92 30.92
CA LEU A 8 7.77 -36.26 32.29
C LEU A 8 9.08 -36.35 33.09
N GLY A 9 9.74 -35.20 33.19
CA GLY A 9 10.88 -34.99 34.08
C GLY A 9 10.38 -34.37 35.37
N ALA A 10 10.28 -35.18 36.41
CA ALA A 10 9.96 -34.78 37.76
C ALA A 10 10.83 -33.58 38.20
N VAL A 11 10.21 -32.43 38.43
CA VAL A 11 10.83 -31.36 39.22
C VAL A 11 10.37 -31.59 40.64
N GLY A 12 11.27 -32.13 41.46
CA GLY A 12 11.08 -32.24 42.90
C GLY A 12 10.86 -30.85 43.48
N LEU A 13 9.60 -30.56 43.81
CA LEU A 13 9.22 -29.42 44.63
C LEU A 13 9.72 -29.72 46.05
N THR A 14 10.91 -29.25 46.41
CA THR A 14 11.31 -29.22 47.81
C THR A 14 10.45 -28.19 48.51
N ALA A 15 9.43 -28.68 49.20
CA ALA A 15 8.60 -27.92 50.11
C ALA A 15 9.44 -27.49 51.32
N THR A 16 10.05 -26.31 51.25
CA THR A 16 10.51 -25.62 52.45
C THR A 16 9.28 -25.01 53.10
N GLY A 17 8.71 -25.72 54.08
CA GLY A 17 7.60 -25.23 54.88
C GLY A 17 8.02 -24.03 55.71
N ALA A 18 7.57 -22.84 55.31
CA ALA A 18 7.46 -21.71 56.21
C ALA A 18 6.08 -21.76 56.87
N SER A 19 6.09 -21.91 58.19
CA SER A 19 4.92 -21.93 59.07
C SER A 19 3.98 -20.74 58.82
N VAL A 20 2.71 -21.05 58.56
CA VAL A 20 1.61 -20.07 58.52
C VAL A 20 1.36 -19.55 59.94
N ALA A 21 1.75 -18.30 60.19
CA ALA A 21 1.21 -17.52 61.29
C ALA A 21 -0.12 -16.90 60.82
N VAL A 22 -1.24 -17.44 61.30
CA VAL A 22 -2.56 -16.85 61.13
C VAL A 22 -2.69 -15.71 62.14
N SER A 23 -2.54 -14.47 61.67
CA SER A 23 -2.91 -13.29 62.45
C SER A 23 -4.26 -12.78 61.95
N CYS A 24 -5.31 -13.07 62.71
CA CYS A 24 -6.59 -12.38 62.57
C CYS A 24 -6.47 -11.00 63.26
N SER A 25 -6.45 -9.91 62.48
CA SER A 25 -7.05 -8.61 62.86
C SER A 25 -7.01 -7.60 61.69
N ASN A 26 -8.17 -6.93 61.52
CA ASN A 26 -8.51 -5.78 60.67
C ASN A 26 -8.97 -6.01 59.22
N THR A 27 -10.22 -5.58 58.98
CA THR A 27 -11.05 -5.76 57.77
C THR A 27 -10.99 -4.59 56.79
N THR A 28 -9.88 -3.85 56.69
CA THR A 28 -9.79 -2.71 55.75
C THR A 28 -8.40 -2.45 55.16
N ASP A 29 -7.57 -3.48 55.00
CA ASP A 29 -6.36 -3.39 54.19
C ASP A 29 -6.05 -4.78 53.59
N PRO A 30 -6.06 -4.97 52.26
CA PRO A 30 -5.67 -6.24 51.66
C PRO A 30 -4.16 -6.40 51.85
N GLY A 31 -3.79 -6.99 52.99
CA GLY A 31 -2.44 -7.01 53.51
C GLY A 31 -1.38 -7.39 52.48
N ASP A 32 -0.32 -6.58 52.42
CA ASP A 32 1.07 -6.95 52.73
C ASP A 32 1.53 -8.38 52.40
N LYS A 33 1.01 -8.99 51.35
CA LYS A 33 1.53 -10.25 50.81
C LYS A 33 2.88 -9.94 50.19
N GLU A 34 3.92 -10.34 50.90
CA GLU A 34 5.29 -10.13 50.50
C GLU A 34 5.68 -11.07 49.35
N VAL A 35 6.28 -10.51 48.30
CA VAL A 35 6.75 -11.23 47.11
C VAL A 35 8.20 -10.88 46.83
N ALA A 36 9.01 -11.89 46.53
CA ALA A 36 10.41 -11.71 46.15
C ALA A 36 10.57 -11.83 44.63
N THR A 37 11.60 -11.20 44.08
CA THR A 37 11.93 -11.28 42.65
C THR A 37 12.89 -12.42 42.31
N THR A 38 13.05 -13.38 43.22
CA THR A 38 13.84 -14.60 43.00
C THR A 38 13.29 -15.38 41.81
N GLY A 39 14.16 -15.69 40.84
CA GLY A 39 13.81 -16.45 39.64
C GLY A 39 13.26 -15.63 38.47
N VAL A 40 13.01 -14.32 38.64
CA VAL A 40 12.54 -13.44 37.54
C VAL A 40 13.54 -13.42 36.38
N GLN A 41 14.85 -13.30 36.66
CA GLN A 41 15.89 -13.35 35.62
C GLN A 41 15.81 -14.64 34.79
N ALA A 42 15.65 -15.80 35.43
CA ALA A 42 15.60 -17.08 34.73
C ALA A 42 14.37 -17.20 33.81
N LEU A 43 13.23 -16.63 34.21
CA LEU A 43 12.02 -16.58 33.38
C LEU A 43 12.20 -15.66 32.17
N LEU A 44 12.81 -14.49 32.37
CA LEU A 44 13.08 -13.54 31.30
C LEU A 44 14.13 -14.09 30.32
N ASP A 45 15.22 -14.67 30.82
CA ASP A 45 16.25 -15.32 30.01
C ASP A 45 15.65 -16.45 29.19
N ALA A 46 14.84 -17.33 29.78
CA ALA A 46 14.21 -18.45 29.06
C ALA A 46 13.29 -17.98 27.91
N ALA A 47 12.77 -16.75 27.97
CA ALA A 47 11.94 -16.20 26.92
C ALA A 47 12.71 -15.82 25.66
N VAL A 48 13.99 -15.43 25.79
CA VAL A 48 14.77 -14.84 24.69
C VAL A 48 16.11 -15.54 24.40
N LYS A 49 16.65 -16.29 25.35
CA LYS A 49 17.91 -17.00 25.22
C LYS A 49 17.85 -18.02 24.08
N ASP A 50 18.92 -18.08 23.30
CA ASP A 50 19.11 -18.99 22.16
C ASP A 50 18.01 -18.85 21.07
N LYS A 51 17.32 -17.71 21.05
CA LYS A 51 16.32 -17.36 20.03
C LYS A 51 16.77 -16.13 19.26
N GLU A 52 16.57 -16.17 17.96
CA GLU A 52 16.77 -15.03 17.08
C GLU A 52 15.46 -14.28 16.86
N PHE A 53 15.47 -12.98 17.11
CA PHE A 53 14.33 -12.09 16.90
C PHE A 53 14.55 -11.20 15.69
N GLU A 54 13.51 -11.01 14.87
CA GLU A 54 13.59 -10.17 13.66
C GLU A 54 13.79 -8.68 13.95
N SER A 55 13.46 -8.23 15.17
CA SER A 55 13.63 -6.84 15.59
C SER A 55 13.58 -6.71 17.11
N ASP A 56 14.00 -5.54 17.61
CA ASP A 56 13.89 -5.18 19.02
C ASP A 56 12.44 -5.29 19.51
N ALA A 57 11.46 -4.90 18.69
CA ALA A 57 10.04 -4.98 19.03
C ALA A 57 9.59 -6.44 19.27
N LYS A 58 10.06 -7.39 18.45
CA LYS A 58 9.73 -8.82 18.63
C LYS A 58 10.34 -9.40 19.91
N ALA A 59 11.56 -8.99 20.26
CA ALA A 59 12.16 -9.37 21.53
C ALA A 59 11.40 -8.77 22.72
N ILE A 60 10.99 -7.50 22.63
CA ILE A 60 10.17 -6.83 23.64
C ILE A 60 8.82 -7.52 23.81
N ASP A 61 8.15 -7.92 22.72
CA ASP A 61 6.88 -8.65 22.78
C ASP A 61 7.04 -10.00 23.47
N ALA A 62 8.13 -10.72 23.20
CA ALA A 62 8.43 -11.97 23.89
C ALA A 62 8.67 -11.77 25.39
N LEU A 63 9.36 -10.70 25.79
CA LEU A 63 9.57 -10.34 27.20
C LEU A 63 8.26 -9.92 27.88
N LYS A 64 7.36 -9.22 27.18
CA LYS A 64 6.02 -8.85 27.68
C LYS A 64 5.12 -10.08 27.90
N ALA A 65 5.29 -11.13 27.09
CA ALA A 65 4.51 -12.35 27.18
C ALA A 65 4.93 -13.26 28.37
N VAL A 66 6.03 -12.94 29.06
CA VAL A 66 6.50 -13.71 30.21
C VAL A 66 5.50 -13.64 31.36
N LYS A 67 5.00 -14.80 31.77
CA LYS A 67 4.18 -14.92 32.98
C LYS A 67 5.08 -14.90 34.21
N LEU A 68 5.10 -13.76 34.90
CA LEU A 68 5.82 -13.61 36.17
C LEU A 68 5.13 -14.36 37.31
N THR A 69 5.87 -14.59 38.40
CA THR A 69 5.34 -15.13 39.66
C THR A 69 4.15 -14.28 40.14
N THR A 70 3.12 -14.93 40.69
CA THR A 70 1.93 -14.26 41.22
C THR A 70 2.32 -13.13 42.18
N GLY A 71 1.72 -11.95 41.96
CA GLY A 71 2.00 -10.74 42.73
C GLY A 71 3.12 -9.85 42.15
N LEU A 72 3.71 -10.22 41.01
CA LEU A 72 4.63 -9.38 40.24
C LEU A 72 4.05 -9.03 38.88
N VAL A 73 4.28 -7.78 38.46
CA VAL A 73 3.94 -7.27 37.12
C VAL A 73 5.10 -6.48 36.55
N LEU A 74 5.11 -6.31 35.23
CA LEU A 74 6.05 -5.41 34.57
C LEU A 74 5.77 -3.96 34.99
N ASP A 75 6.84 -3.22 35.27
CA ASP A 75 6.80 -1.80 35.59
C ASP A 75 7.16 -0.97 34.37
N GLY A 76 6.22 -0.91 33.43
CA GLY A 76 6.40 -0.27 32.14
C GLY A 76 6.89 -1.24 31.06
N GLU A 77 7.29 -0.65 29.93
CA GLU A 77 7.75 -1.38 28.76
C GLU A 77 9.24 -1.71 28.85
N PRO A 78 9.67 -2.93 28.49
CA PRO A 78 11.09 -3.24 28.33
C PRO A 78 11.78 -2.27 27.37
N THR A 79 12.96 -1.78 27.72
CA THR A 79 13.72 -0.85 26.89
C THR A 79 15.06 -1.44 26.47
N VAL A 80 15.61 -0.99 25.34
CA VAL A 80 16.97 -1.35 24.93
C VAL A 80 17.95 -0.52 25.74
N LYS A 81 18.93 -1.17 26.37
CA LYS A 81 20.07 -0.48 26.99
C LYS A 81 20.88 0.16 25.86
N ALA A 82 21.11 1.47 25.95
CA ALA A 82 21.97 2.16 24.99
C ALA A 82 23.38 1.57 25.08
N ASP A 83 23.75 0.71 24.14
CA ASP A 83 25.08 0.11 24.07
C ASP A 83 25.89 0.73 22.93
N THR A 84 27.18 0.98 23.21
CA THR A 84 28.13 1.73 22.38
C THR A 84 28.99 0.84 21.48
N ALA A 85 28.74 -0.48 21.46
CA ALA A 85 29.48 -1.45 20.69
C ALA A 85 28.81 -1.78 19.34
N LYS A 86 29.61 -1.67 18.28
CA LYS A 86 29.21 -1.64 16.86
C LYS A 86 29.19 -3.03 16.19
N GLU A 87 29.01 -4.10 16.95
CA GLU A 87 29.01 -5.46 16.42
C GLU A 87 27.62 -6.09 16.65
N ALA A 88 26.93 -6.32 15.54
CA ALA A 88 25.52 -6.57 15.47
C ALA A 88 25.23 -8.07 15.66
N THR A 89 24.46 -8.40 16.69
CA THR A 89 23.52 -9.54 16.77
C THR A 89 23.01 -9.76 18.20
N GLU A 90 23.72 -9.32 19.25
CA GLU A 90 23.24 -9.43 20.65
C GLU A 90 22.94 -8.04 21.24
N LYS A 91 21.73 -7.82 21.76
CA LYS A 91 21.33 -6.59 22.46
C LYS A 91 20.89 -6.86 23.89
N THR A 92 21.15 -5.89 24.77
CA THR A 92 20.73 -5.93 26.17
C THR A 92 19.44 -5.13 26.36
N PHE A 93 18.41 -5.77 26.91
CA PHE A 93 17.13 -5.17 27.27
C PHE A 93 17.03 -4.99 28.79
N ILE A 94 16.49 -3.85 29.22
CA ILE A 94 16.19 -3.54 30.61
C ILE A 94 14.71 -3.82 30.85
N VAL A 95 14.43 -4.78 31.73
CA VAL A 95 13.07 -5.15 32.15
C VAL A 95 12.88 -4.75 33.60
N LYS A 96 11.89 -3.90 33.89
CA LYS A 96 11.54 -3.51 35.25
C LYS A 96 10.29 -4.24 35.73
N VAL A 97 10.27 -4.59 37.01
CA VAL A 97 9.13 -5.23 37.66
C VAL A 97 8.76 -4.51 38.94
N LYS A 98 7.48 -4.60 39.31
CA LYS A 98 6.95 -4.11 40.58
C LYS A 98 5.99 -5.12 41.18
N ALA A 99 5.69 -4.94 42.46
CA ALA A 99 4.58 -5.64 43.08
C ALA A 99 3.25 -5.23 42.43
N ASP A 100 2.37 -6.21 42.23
CA ASP A 100 1.01 -6.00 41.81
C ASP A 100 0.16 -5.41 42.95
N LYS A 101 -1.04 -4.94 42.65
CA LYS A 101 -1.96 -4.38 43.65
C LYS A 101 -2.24 -5.39 44.76
N GLY A 102 -2.04 -4.98 46.02
CA GLY A 102 -2.23 -5.83 47.20
C GLY A 102 -1.03 -6.72 47.55
N TYR A 103 0.12 -6.49 46.92
CA TYR A 103 1.40 -7.14 47.25
C TYR A 103 2.46 -6.09 47.59
N LYS A 104 3.49 -6.50 48.33
CA LYS A 104 4.69 -5.70 48.61
C LYS A 104 5.95 -6.47 48.24
N LEU A 105 6.97 -5.78 47.75
CA LEU A 105 8.27 -6.40 47.47
C LEU A 105 8.97 -6.74 48.77
N ALA A 106 9.61 -7.91 48.82
CA ALA A 106 10.48 -8.29 49.91
C ALA A 106 11.68 -7.35 50.00
N ASP A 107 12.20 -7.16 51.22
CA ASP A 107 13.37 -6.32 51.45
C ASP A 107 14.54 -6.73 50.54
N LYS A 108 15.18 -5.73 49.92
CA LYS A 108 16.33 -5.90 49.00
C LYS A 108 16.00 -6.65 47.69
N SER A 109 14.73 -6.79 47.31
CA SER A 109 14.35 -7.32 46.00
C SER A 109 14.93 -6.48 44.86
N VAL A 110 15.49 -7.15 43.84
CA VAL A 110 15.95 -6.51 42.61
C VAL A 110 14.74 -6.24 41.71
N THR A 111 14.60 -5.01 41.22
CA THR A 111 13.45 -4.58 40.40
C THR A 111 13.80 -4.28 38.94
N SER A 112 15.08 -4.37 38.57
CA SER A 112 15.57 -4.10 37.22
C SER A 112 16.48 -5.24 36.78
N PHE A 113 16.15 -5.85 35.65
CA PHE A 113 16.83 -7.01 35.09
C PHE A 113 17.40 -6.66 33.72
N GLU A 114 18.63 -7.10 33.46
CA GLU A 114 19.28 -6.98 32.16
C GLU A 114 19.19 -8.33 31.46
N VAL A 115 18.58 -8.34 30.28
CA VAL A 115 18.29 -9.57 29.52
C VAL A 115 18.93 -9.44 28.15
N LYS A 116 19.75 -10.42 27.78
CA LYS A 116 20.42 -10.45 26.47
C LYS A 116 19.58 -11.23 25.48
N ALA A 117 19.30 -10.65 24.32
CA ALA A 117 18.57 -11.31 23.24
C ALA A 117 19.36 -11.18 21.94
N ILE A 118 19.28 -12.23 21.11
CA ILE A 118 19.86 -12.21 19.78
C ILE A 118 18.83 -11.55 18.85
N ILE A 119 19.14 -10.36 18.38
CA ILE A 119 18.38 -9.70 17.32
C ILE A 119 19.10 -10.06 16.04
N LYS A 120 18.37 -10.67 15.09
CA LYS A 120 18.89 -10.83 13.74
C LYS A 120 19.46 -9.50 13.32
N GLU A 121 20.67 -9.53 12.77
CA GLU A 121 21.05 -8.42 11.92
C GLU A 121 19.85 -8.21 10.99
N SER A 122 19.22 -7.03 11.10
CA SER A 122 18.66 -6.45 9.91
C SER A 122 19.77 -6.61 8.89
N GLU A 123 19.46 -7.05 7.68
CA GLU A 123 20.32 -6.67 6.57
C GLU A 123 20.31 -5.13 6.59
N THR A 124 21.16 -4.54 7.43
CA THR A 124 21.68 -3.23 7.21
C THR A 124 22.47 -3.47 5.95
N VAL A 125 21.86 -3.15 4.82
CA VAL A 125 22.61 -2.64 3.70
C VAL A 125 23.65 -1.70 4.31
N THR A 126 24.89 -2.16 4.36
CA THR A 126 26.06 -1.31 4.51
C THR A 126 25.83 -0.08 3.63
N PRO A 127 26.20 1.14 4.06
CA PRO A 127 26.36 2.23 3.11
C PRO A 127 27.41 1.81 2.07
N GLY A 128 26.94 1.24 0.96
CA GLY A 128 27.71 0.52 -0.06
C GLY A 128 27.09 -0.85 -0.31
N GLU A 129 26.32 -1.12 -1.36
CA GLU A 129 25.94 -0.34 -2.55
C GLU A 129 24.47 0.07 -2.46
N LYS A 130 24.18 1.38 -2.36
CA LYS A 130 22.84 1.83 -2.74
C LYS A 130 22.68 1.49 -4.22
N THR A 131 21.53 0.95 -4.59
CA THR A 131 21.25 0.66 -5.99
C THR A 131 21.10 1.99 -6.72
N GLU A 132 22.08 2.33 -7.58
CA GLU A 132 22.03 3.57 -8.36
C GLU A 132 20.94 3.44 -9.43
N LEU A 133 19.94 4.31 -9.38
CA LEU A 133 18.76 4.22 -10.26
C LEU A 133 19.12 4.18 -11.75
N ASN A 134 20.14 4.93 -12.17
CA ASN A 134 20.58 4.99 -13.57
C ASN A 134 21.26 3.70 -14.08
N SER A 135 21.71 2.82 -13.18
CA SER A 135 22.50 1.62 -13.51
C SER A 135 21.64 0.36 -13.59
N THR A 136 20.41 0.43 -13.07
CA THR A 136 19.51 -0.71 -12.83
C THR A 136 18.35 -0.78 -13.82
N LEU A 137 17.99 0.34 -14.44
CA LEU A 137 16.83 0.46 -15.33
C LEU A 137 17.26 0.33 -16.80
N ILE A 138 16.70 -0.64 -17.52
CA ILE A 138 17.02 -0.91 -18.93
C ILE A 138 16.25 0.05 -19.85
N GLN A 139 15.13 0.61 -19.37
CA GLN A 139 14.31 1.58 -20.09
C GLN A 139 14.34 2.92 -19.35
N THR A 140 15.02 3.91 -19.94
CA THR A 140 15.28 5.20 -19.28
C THR A 140 14.31 6.33 -19.66
N SER A 141 13.38 6.14 -20.60
CA SER A 141 12.78 7.32 -21.22
C SER A 141 11.41 7.17 -21.92
N ALA A 142 10.60 6.17 -21.61
CA ALA A 142 9.21 6.21 -22.08
C ALA A 142 8.31 5.48 -21.09
N VAL A 143 7.86 6.22 -20.07
CA VAL A 143 6.77 5.75 -19.22
C VAL A 143 5.48 6.23 -19.85
N GLU A 144 4.67 5.29 -20.29
CA GLU A 144 3.39 5.56 -20.92
C GLU A 144 2.28 5.64 -19.84
N VAL A 145 1.62 6.80 -19.71
CA VAL A 145 0.56 7.04 -18.71
C VAL A 145 -0.70 7.59 -19.36
N ALA A 146 -1.87 7.22 -18.85
CA ALA A 146 -3.16 7.48 -19.52
C ALA A 146 -3.66 8.93 -19.43
N ASP A 147 -3.13 9.71 -18.48
CA ASP A 147 -3.52 11.10 -18.23
C ASP A 147 -2.34 11.81 -17.55
N LEU A 148 -1.94 12.98 -18.05
CA LEU A 148 -0.90 13.83 -17.43
C LEU A 148 -1.47 14.87 -16.44
N SER A 149 -2.76 14.76 -16.09
CA SER A 149 -3.40 15.53 -15.03
C SER A 149 -2.86 15.15 -13.65
N SER A 150 -2.72 16.15 -12.78
CA SER A 150 -1.72 16.13 -11.69
C SER A 150 -2.07 15.29 -10.46
N THR A 151 -3.28 14.74 -10.34
CA THR A 151 -3.75 14.23 -9.03
C THR A 151 -3.39 12.76 -8.74
N THR A 152 -3.04 11.94 -9.73
CA THR A 152 -2.64 10.52 -9.54
C THR A 152 -1.29 10.17 -10.18
N LEU A 153 -0.65 11.15 -10.82
CA LEU A 153 0.45 10.96 -11.76
C LEU A 153 1.69 10.29 -11.16
N GLU A 154 2.02 10.55 -9.90
CA GLU A 154 3.18 9.93 -9.24
C GLU A 154 3.03 8.40 -9.11
N ALA A 155 1.87 7.94 -8.63
CA ALA A 155 1.60 6.52 -8.44
C ALA A 155 1.50 5.77 -9.78
N ASP A 156 0.91 6.42 -10.79
CA ASP A 156 0.77 5.87 -12.13
C ASP A 156 2.13 5.71 -12.83
N ILE A 157 3.01 6.71 -12.73
CA ILE A 157 4.38 6.65 -13.26
C ILE A 157 5.18 5.54 -12.56
N LEU A 158 5.11 5.45 -11.22
CA LEU A 158 5.81 4.39 -10.46
C LEU A 158 5.33 2.99 -10.85
N THR A 159 4.03 2.82 -11.06
CA THR A 159 3.43 1.55 -11.48
C THR A 159 3.90 1.15 -12.88
N ALA A 160 3.80 2.07 -13.84
CA ALA A 160 4.22 1.82 -15.21
C ALA A 160 5.73 1.56 -15.31
N LEU A 161 6.56 2.32 -14.56
CA LEU A 161 8.00 2.12 -14.52
C LEU A 161 8.38 0.75 -13.90
N SER A 162 7.70 0.34 -12.84
CA SER A 162 7.92 -0.96 -12.19
C SER A 162 7.54 -2.12 -13.11
N ALA A 163 6.45 -1.98 -13.89
CA ALA A 163 6.06 -2.97 -14.87
C ALA A 163 7.08 -3.08 -16.01
N ALA A 164 7.54 -1.95 -16.55
CA ALA A 164 8.55 -1.89 -17.60
C ALA A 164 9.91 -2.48 -17.16
N ASN A 165 10.23 -2.38 -15.88
CA ASN A 165 11.48 -2.86 -15.30
C ASN A 165 11.23 -3.96 -14.26
N ALA A 166 10.33 -4.91 -14.57
CA ALA A 166 9.95 -5.96 -13.64
C ALA A 166 11.16 -6.76 -13.09
N SER A 167 12.21 -6.95 -13.89
CA SER A 167 13.45 -7.61 -13.47
C SER A 167 14.24 -6.85 -12.39
N ALA A 168 14.03 -5.54 -12.27
CA ALA A 168 14.67 -4.69 -11.27
C ALA A 168 14.01 -4.79 -9.88
N ASN A 169 12.83 -5.42 -9.77
CA ASN A 169 12.10 -5.58 -8.50
C ASN A 169 12.01 -4.26 -7.69
N LEU A 170 11.57 -3.18 -8.33
CA LEU A 170 11.51 -1.86 -7.69
C LEU A 170 10.58 -1.85 -6.47
N LYS A 171 11.08 -1.34 -5.35
CA LYS A 171 10.28 -1.09 -4.15
C LYS A 171 9.65 0.29 -4.23
N THR A 172 8.47 0.37 -4.85
CA THR A 172 7.76 1.65 -5.07
C THR A 172 7.54 2.46 -3.79
N ALA A 173 7.42 1.81 -2.63
CA ALA A 173 7.29 2.48 -1.34
C ALA A 173 8.51 3.33 -0.92
N GLU A 174 9.69 3.04 -1.48
CA GLU A 174 10.98 3.71 -1.20
C GLU A 174 11.36 4.74 -2.28
N LEU A 175 10.49 4.97 -3.27
CA LEU A 175 10.71 5.87 -4.40
C LEU A 175 9.64 6.95 -4.45
N LYS A 176 9.95 8.06 -5.12
CA LYS A 176 9.01 9.13 -5.42
C LYS A 176 9.28 9.71 -6.81
N VAL A 177 8.27 10.33 -7.41
CA VAL A 177 8.42 11.06 -8.67
C VAL A 177 8.21 12.54 -8.43
N THR A 178 9.21 13.34 -8.75
CA THR A 178 9.13 14.80 -8.69
C THR A 178 8.84 15.35 -10.08
N ILE A 179 7.86 16.24 -10.16
CA ILE A 179 7.40 16.88 -11.39
C ILE A 179 7.77 18.36 -11.31
N ALA A 180 8.49 18.86 -12.31
CA ALA A 180 8.85 20.27 -12.40
C ALA A 180 8.62 20.81 -13.82
N GLY A 181 8.38 22.12 -13.95
CA GLY A 181 8.16 22.77 -15.24
C GLY A 181 6.69 23.14 -15.50
N GLU A 182 6.45 23.74 -16.66
CA GLU A 182 5.14 24.23 -17.08
C GLU A 182 4.41 23.21 -17.97
N GLU A 183 3.13 23.45 -18.21
CA GLU A 183 2.30 22.63 -19.10
C GLU A 183 2.93 22.56 -20.51
N GLY A 184 3.13 21.34 -21.02
CA GLY A 184 3.84 21.09 -22.28
C GLY A 184 5.38 20.97 -22.18
N SER A 185 5.98 21.26 -21.02
CA SER A 185 7.43 21.14 -20.77
C SER A 185 7.72 20.61 -19.36
N LYS A 186 6.98 19.58 -18.95
CA LYS A 186 7.17 18.92 -17.65
C LYS A 186 8.39 18.01 -17.70
N THR A 187 9.20 18.08 -16.64
CA THR A 187 10.31 17.17 -16.37
C THR A 187 9.91 16.28 -15.20
N TYR A 188 10.18 14.98 -15.35
CA TYR A 188 9.83 13.97 -14.37
C TYR A 188 11.12 13.33 -13.87
N THR A 189 11.32 13.32 -12.55
CA THR A 189 12.52 12.74 -11.96
C THR A 189 12.13 11.66 -10.97
N LEU A 190 12.66 10.47 -11.15
CA LEU A 190 12.61 9.41 -10.14
C LEU A 190 13.75 9.60 -9.16
N GLU A 191 13.44 9.57 -7.88
CA GLU A 191 14.43 9.69 -6.82
C GLU A 191 14.03 8.85 -5.59
N PRO A 192 15.00 8.55 -4.70
CA PRO A 192 14.70 7.98 -3.41
C PRO A 192 13.68 8.82 -2.65
N LYS A 193 12.71 8.16 -2.01
CA LYS A 193 11.68 8.85 -1.24
C LYS A 193 12.28 9.67 -0.09
N ASP A 194 13.18 9.04 0.65
CA ASP A 194 13.90 9.60 1.78
C ASP A 194 15.27 8.93 1.96
N GLU A 195 16.01 9.35 2.98
CA GLU A 195 17.37 8.90 3.26
C GLU A 195 17.47 7.40 3.60
N ASN A 196 16.37 6.79 4.06
CA ASN A 196 16.28 5.38 4.44
C ASN A 196 15.99 4.45 3.25
N SER A 197 15.75 5.00 2.06
CA SER A 197 15.58 4.25 0.83
C SER A 197 16.83 3.43 0.48
N SER A 198 16.62 2.23 -0.08
CA SER A 198 17.70 1.37 -0.59
C SER A 198 18.31 1.87 -1.91
N TYR A 199 17.75 2.94 -2.49
CA TYR A 199 18.19 3.53 -3.75
C TYR A 199 19.03 4.81 -3.56
N SER A 200 19.86 5.12 -4.56
CA SER A 200 20.61 6.39 -4.65
C SER A 200 20.53 7.01 -6.03
N GLY A 201 20.93 8.29 -6.10
CA GLY A 201 20.94 9.07 -7.32
C GLY A 201 19.56 9.53 -7.73
N SER A 202 19.43 9.97 -8.97
CA SER A 202 18.15 10.30 -9.58
C SER A 202 18.17 9.88 -11.04
N LEU A 203 16.98 9.62 -11.59
CA LEU A 203 16.80 9.30 -12.99
C LEU A 203 15.80 10.28 -13.60
N LEU A 204 16.24 10.97 -14.65
CA LEU A 204 15.34 11.76 -15.48
C LEU A 204 14.49 10.81 -16.33
N LEU A 205 13.18 10.90 -16.15
CA LEU A 205 12.19 10.14 -16.88
C LEU A 205 11.65 10.97 -18.03
N THR A 206 11.48 10.33 -19.18
CA THR A 206 10.63 10.86 -20.24
C THR A 206 9.30 10.11 -20.15
N VAL A 207 8.23 10.88 -19.99
CA VAL A 207 6.86 10.38 -19.80
C VAL A 207 6.06 10.79 -21.03
N THR A 208 5.35 9.84 -21.60
CA THR A 208 4.51 10.05 -22.77
C THR A 208 3.06 9.79 -22.37
N GLU A 209 2.18 10.73 -22.70
CA GLU A 209 0.76 10.54 -22.52
C GLU A 209 0.22 9.55 -23.55
N ILE A 210 -0.37 8.46 -23.08
CA ILE A 210 -1.25 7.65 -23.91
C ILE A 210 -2.64 8.24 -23.82
N VAL A 211 -3.03 8.97 -24.86
CA VAL A 211 -4.44 9.32 -25.01
C VAL A 211 -5.19 8.05 -25.39
N LYS A 212 -5.79 7.38 -24.41
CA LYS A 212 -6.68 6.23 -24.67
C LYS A 212 -7.94 6.74 -25.35
N LYS A 213 -7.99 6.59 -26.67
CA LYS A 213 -9.16 6.96 -27.47
C LYS A 213 -10.19 5.83 -27.49
N THR A 214 -11.45 6.20 -27.37
CA THR A 214 -12.58 5.29 -27.55
C THR A 214 -12.76 5.03 -29.04
N GLU A 215 -12.67 3.76 -29.47
CA GLU A 215 -12.86 3.41 -30.88
C GLU A 215 -14.35 3.39 -31.22
N LEU A 216 -14.76 4.20 -32.21
CA LEU A 216 -16.18 4.41 -32.51
C LEU A 216 -16.87 3.14 -33.02
N ASN A 217 -16.18 2.35 -33.83
CA ASN A 217 -16.73 1.14 -34.47
C ASN A 217 -17.00 -0.02 -33.49
N SER A 218 -16.35 -0.05 -32.33
CA SER A 218 -16.47 -1.12 -31.33
C SER A 218 -17.35 -0.73 -30.16
N THR A 219 -17.53 0.58 -29.92
CA THR A 219 -18.33 1.13 -28.82
C THR A 219 -19.79 1.31 -29.19
N LEU A 220 -20.07 1.67 -30.45
CA LEU A 220 -21.42 1.93 -30.93
C LEU A 220 -22.01 0.64 -31.48
N ILE A 221 -23.03 0.14 -30.80
CA ILE A 221 -23.82 -0.98 -31.31
C ILE A 221 -24.59 -0.46 -32.53
N GLN A 222 -24.27 -1.01 -33.69
CA GLN A 222 -25.00 -0.74 -34.94
C GLN A 222 -26.40 -1.34 -34.84
N THR A 223 -27.36 -0.71 -34.13
CA THR A 223 -28.69 -1.33 -33.91
C THR A 223 -29.92 -0.47 -34.14
N SER A 224 -29.80 0.72 -34.71
CA SER A 224 -30.99 1.40 -35.24
C SER A 224 -30.56 2.54 -36.14
N ALA A 225 -31.21 2.66 -37.30
CA ALA A 225 -31.01 3.80 -38.17
C ALA A 225 -31.16 5.10 -37.36
N VAL A 226 -30.28 6.07 -37.60
CA VAL A 226 -30.40 7.38 -36.97
C VAL A 226 -31.57 8.07 -37.66
N GLU A 227 -32.65 8.26 -36.94
CA GLU A 227 -33.83 8.96 -37.44
C GLU A 227 -33.66 10.48 -37.27
N VAL A 228 -33.84 11.21 -38.38
CA VAL A 228 -33.81 12.68 -38.40
C VAL A 228 -35.00 13.22 -39.19
N ALA A 229 -35.45 14.42 -38.85
CA ALA A 229 -36.67 14.99 -39.43
C ALA A 229 -36.52 15.46 -40.89
N ASP A 230 -35.32 15.89 -41.30
CA ASP A 230 -35.07 16.45 -42.64
C ASP A 230 -33.61 16.22 -43.06
N LEU A 231 -33.40 15.44 -44.12
CA LEU A 231 -32.06 15.11 -44.67
C LEU A 231 -31.43 16.24 -45.52
N SER A 232 -32.13 17.35 -45.68
CA SER A 232 -31.70 18.57 -46.39
C SER A 232 -31.46 19.77 -45.47
N SER A 233 -31.71 19.61 -44.17
CA SER A 233 -31.55 20.68 -43.17
C SER A 233 -30.10 21.19 -43.05
N THR A 234 -29.95 22.50 -42.80
CA THR A 234 -28.66 23.11 -42.44
C THR A 234 -28.19 22.74 -41.03
N THR A 235 -29.05 22.15 -40.19
CA THR A 235 -28.73 21.64 -38.84
C THR A 235 -28.50 20.13 -38.80
N LEU A 236 -28.56 19.46 -39.95
CA LEU A 236 -28.55 17.99 -40.07
C LEU A 236 -27.42 17.31 -39.28
N GLU A 237 -26.21 17.86 -39.27
CA GLU A 237 -25.10 17.33 -38.48
C GLU A 237 -25.42 17.30 -36.98
N ALA A 238 -25.93 18.40 -36.43
CA ALA A 238 -26.29 18.51 -35.02
C ALA A 238 -27.45 17.58 -34.66
N ASP A 239 -28.41 17.41 -35.58
CA ASP A 239 -29.57 16.53 -35.40
C ASP A 239 -29.12 15.06 -35.36
N ILE A 240 -28.24 14.64 -36.28
CA ILE A 240 -27.64 13.28 -36.29
C ILE A 240 -26.88 13.01 -35.00
N LEU A 241 -26.02 13.95 -34.55
CA LEU A 241 -25.24 13.77 -33.32
C LEU A 241 -26.13 13.67 -32.08
N THR A 242 -27.21 14.45 -32.02
CA THR A 242 -28.18 14.42 -30.92
C THR A 242 -28.92 13.09 -30.89
N ALA A 243 -29.45 12.64 -32.02
CA ALA A 243 -30.14 11.36 -32.14
C ALA A 243 -29.22 10.18 -31.82
N LEU A 244 -27.96 10.21 -32.31
CA LEU A 244 -26.98 9.17 -32.03
C LEU A 244 -26.61 9.10 -30.53
N SER A 245 -26.46 10.25 -29.88
CA SER A 245 -26.15 10.31 -28.45
C SER A 245 -27.31 9.79 -27.60
N ALA A 246 -28.55 10.07 -28.00
CA ALA A 246 -29.74 9.51 -27.36
C ALA A 246 -29.81 7.99 -27.51
N ALA A 247 -29.57 7.48 -28.73
CA ALA A 247 -29.58 6.04 -29.03
C ALA A 247 -28.47 5.26 -28.30
N ASN A 248 -27.35 5.93 -28.01
CA ASN A 248 -26.18 5.33 -27.36
C ASN A 248 -25.90 6.01 -26.01
N ALA A 249 -26.95 6.28 -25.22
CA ALA A 249 -26.81 6.98 -23.94
C ALA A 249 -25.79 6.31 -23.00
N SER A 250 -25.69 4.98 -23.01
CA SER A 250 -24.70 4.24 -22.22
C SER A 250 -23.24 4.48 -22.65
N ALA A 251 -23.01 4.91 -23.89
CA ALA A 251 -21.69 5.24 -24.42
C ALA A 251 -21.20 6.64 -24.02
N ASN A 252 -22.07 7.48 -23.43
CA ASN A 252 -21.74 8.84 -22.98
C ASN A 252 -20.99 9.67 -24.05
N LEU A 253 -21.55 9.72 -25.27
CA LEU A 253 -20.91 10.41 -26.38
C LEU A 253 -20.75 11.91 -26.11
N LYS A 254 -19.55 12.43 -26.28
CA LYS A 254 -19.26 13.87 -26.23
C LYS A 254 -19.40 14.45 -27.62
N THR A 255 -20.61 14.90 -27.96
CA THR A 255 -20.93 15.47 -29.29
C THR A 255 -19.99 16.61 -29.71
N ALA A 256 -19.46 17.38 -28.76
CA ALA A 256 -18.50 18.45 -29.04
C ALA A 256 -17.17 17.97 -29.67
N GLU A 257 -16.81 16.69 -29.48
CA GLU A 257 -15.58 16.06 -29.96
C GLU A 257 -15.79 15.20 -31.22
N LEU A 258 -17.00 15.20 -31.78
CA LEU A 258 -17.42 14.40 -32.94
C LEU A 258 -17.87 15.31 -34.08
N LYS A 259 -17.82 14.78 -35.30
CA LYS A 259 -18.39 15.41 -36.50
C LYS A 259 -19.06 14.36 -37.38
N VAL A 260 -19.98 14.82 -38.24
CA VAL A 260 -20.61 13.97 -39.25
C VAL A 260 -20.21 14.44 -40.64
N THR A 261 -19.48 13.60 -41.37
CA THR A 261 -19.12 13.85 -42.76
C THR A 261 -20.19 13.24 -43.67
N ILE A 262 -20.73 14.04 -44.59
CA ILE A 262 -21.74 13.63 -45.57
C ILE A 262 -21.09 13.58 -46.95
N ALA A 263 -21.22 12.46 -47.64
CA ALA A 263 -20.73 12.29 -49.01
C ALA A 263 -21.81 11.65 -49.90
N GLY A 264 -21.71 11.85 -51.21
CA GLY A 264 -22.64 11.29 -52.20
C GLY A 264 -23.66 12.29 -52.74
N GLU A 265 -24.46 11.83 -53.69
CA GLU A 265 -25.48 12.63 -54.39
C GLU A 265 -26.85 12.49 -53.72
N GLU A 266 -27.79 13.34 -54.12
CA GLU A 266 -29.18 13.32 -53.67
C GLU A 266 -29.80 11.93 -53.92
N GLY A 267 -30.22 11.25 -52.85
CA GLY A 267 -30.74 9.86 -52.89
C GLY A 267 -29.72 8.75 -52.60
N SER A 268 -28.42 9.05 -52.46
CA SER A 268 -27.38 8.08 -52.09
C SER A 268 -26.31 8.70 -51.16
N LYS A 269 -26.77 9.43 -50.13
CA LYS A 269 -25.88 10.02 -49.13
C LYS A 269 -25.34 8.96 -48.18
N THR A 270 -24.02 8.96 -47.97
CA THR A 270 -23.35 8.20 -46.92
C THR A 270 -22.96 9.14 -45.80
N TYR A 271 -23.25 8.74 -44.57
CA TYR A 271 -22.98 9.52 -43.36
C TYR A 271 -21.90 8.81 -42.57
N THR A 272 -20.82 9.51 -42.23
CA THR A 272 -19.72 8.94 -41.45
C THR A 272 -19.54 9.75 -40.18
N LEU A 273 -19.58 9.09 -39.04
CA LEU A 273 -19.20 9.67 -37.76
C LEU A 273 -17.69 9.56 -37.60
N GLU A 274 -17.04 10.68 -37.31
CA GLU A 274 -15.59 10.75 -37.15
C GLU A 274 -15.25 11.62 -35.93
N PRO A 275 -14.06 11.43 -35.34
CA PRO A 275 -13.47 12.39 -34.43
C PRO A 275 -13.41 13.77 -35.10
N LYS A 276 -13.77 14.81 -34.36
CA LYS A 276 -13.77 16.18 -34.88
C LYS A 276 -12.38 16.63 -35.29
N ASP A 277 -11.39 16.35 -34.44
CA ASP A 277 -9.98 16.68 -34.59
C ASP A 277 -9.07 15.69 -33.83
N GLU A 278 -7.77 15.95 -33.84
CA GLU A 278 -6.75 15.12 -33.18
C GLU A 278 -6.84 15.11 -31.65
N ASN A 279 -7.49 16.11 -31.04
CA ASN A 279 -7.67 16.22 -29.59
C ASN A 279 -8.93 15.50 -29.09
N SER A 280 -9.75 14.99 -30.01
CA SER A 280 -10.91 14.16 -29.67
C SER A 280 -10.50 12.92 -28.87
N SER A 281 -11.30 12.57 -27.86
CA SER A 281 -11.19 11.32 -27.11
C SER A 281 -11.65 10.08 -27.90
N TYR A 282 -12.02 10.25 -29.17
CA TYR A 282 -12.45 9.17 -30.06
C TYR A 282 -11.43 8.88 -31.17
N SER A 283 -11.43 7.65 -31.67
CA SER A 283 -10.63 7.20 -32.82
C SER A 283 -11.45 6.36 -33.78
N GLY A 284 -10.91 6.17 -34.99
CA GLY A 284 -11.58 5.45 -36.08
C GLY A 284 -12.71 6.26 -36.72
N SER A 285 -13.57 5.58 -37.46
CA SER A 285 -14.78 6.15 -38.04
C SER A 285 -15.89 5.10 -38.02
N LEU A 286 -17.14 5.57 -38.03
CA LEU A 286 -18.31 4.70 -38.09
C LEU A 286 -19.21 5.13 -39.24
N LEU A 287 -19.52 4.20 -40.13
CA LEU A 287 -20.53 4.40 -41.16
C LEU A 287 -21.93 4.33 -40.53
N LEU A 288 -22.69 5.41 -40.68
CA LEU A 288 -24.04 5.55 -40.16
C LEU A 288 -25.06 5.23 -41.26
N THR A 289 -26.11 4.50 -40.86
CA THR A 289 -27.35 4.43 -41.64
C THR A 289 -28.29 5.49 -41.06
N VAL A 290 -28.66 6.49 -41.85
CA VAL A 290 -29.54 7.60 -41.45
C VAL A 290 -30.81 7.51 -42.27
N THR A 291 -31.97 7.61 -41.62
CA THR A 291 -33.29 7.57 -42.26
C THR A 291 -34.06 8.83 -41.92
N GLU A 292 -34.80 9.34 -42.89
CA GLU A 292 -35.71 10.47 -42.70
C GLU A 292 -37.02 9.98 -42.06
N THR A 293 -37.44 10.63 -40.97
CA THR A 293 -38.75 10.39 -40.39
C THR A 293 -39.79 11.11 -41.22
N VAL A 294 -40.49 10.39 -42.09
CA VAL A 294 -41.64 10.95 -42.79
C VAL A 294 -42.81 10.95 -41.81
N GLU A 295 -43.14 12.10 -41.23
CA GLU A 295 -44.43 12.25 -40.55
C GLU A 295 -45.53 11.96 -41.57
N GLN A 296 -46.20 10.82 -41.42
CA GLN A 296 -47.45 10.59 -42.12
C GLN A 296 -48.42 11.67 -41.64
N GLN A 297 -48.60 12.72 -42.43
CA GLN A 297 -49.74 13.59 -42.28
C GLN A 297 -50.98 12.71 -42.36
N GLY A 298 -51.62 12.49 -41.21
CA GLY A 298 -52.91 11.83 -41.14
C GLY A 298 -53.88 12.61 -42.02
N ASN A 299 -54.28 12.00 -43.12
CA ASN A 299 -55.50 12.38 -43.81
C ASN A 299 -56.66 12.04 -42.87
N GLU A 300 -57.11 13.01 -42.08
CA GLU A 300 -58.50 13.10 -41.62
C GLU A 300 -59.27 14.08 -42.50
#